data_AF-A0A2X3C3T6-F1
#
_entry.id   AF-A0A2X3C3T6-F1
#
_cell.length_a   1.000
_cell.length_b   1.000
_cell.length_c   1.000
_cell.angle_alpha   90.00
_cell.angle_beta   90.00
_cell.angle_gamma   90.00
#
_symmetry.space_group_name_H-M   'P 1'
#
loop_
_entity.id
_entity.type
_entity.pdbx_description
1 polymer ?
#
loop_
_entity_poly.entity_id
_entity_poly.type
_entity_poly.pdbx_seq_one_letter_code
_entity_poly.pdbx_strand_id
1 'polypeptide(L)' 'MPRKIVPLLDDLWPESESILFDKAAHAPFVSHPAAFCEPLLALKTRLG' A
#
# COMPACT_ATOMS: atom_id res chain seq x y z
N MET A 1 -7.42 -11.47 4.82
CA MET A 1 -7.70 -10.03 4.62
C MET A 1 -8.47 -9.85 3.33
N PRO A 2 -9.66 -9.21 3.32
CA PRO A 2 -10.43 -8.98 2.10
C PRO A 2 -9.68 -8.01 1.17
N ARG A 3 -9.27 -8.47 -0.01
CA ARG A 3 -8.58 -7.63 -1.03
C ARG A 3 -9.52 -6.99 -2.04
N LYS A 4 -10.78 -7.44 -2.09
CA LYS A 4 -11.79 -6.99 -3.07
C LYS A 4 -12.24 -5.54 -2.89
N ILE A 5 -11.97 -4.94 -1.73
CA ILE A 5 -12.34 -3.53 -1.47
C ILE A 5 -11.44 -2.55 -2.22
N VAL A 6 -10.21 -2.96 -2.55
CA VAL A 6 -9.20 -2.09 -3.19
C VAL A 6 -9.70 -1.48 -4.50
N PRO A 7 -10.16 -2.26 -5.51
CA PRO A 7 -10.66 -1.67 -6.75
C PRO A 7 -11.90 -0.77 -6.54
N LEU A 8 -12.73 -1.06 -5.53
CA LEU A 8 -13.87 -0.20 -5.22
C LEU A 8 -13.44 1.16 -4.68
N LEU A 9 -12.35 1.21 -3.90
CA LEU A 9 -11.80 2.45 -3.37
C LEU A 9 -11.01 3.21 -4.43
N ASP A 10 -10.30 2.50 -5.32
CA ASP A 10 -9.61 3.10 -6.46
C ASP A 10 -10.60 3.85 -7.38
N ASP A 11 -11.78 3.29 -7.61
CA ASP A 11 -12.86 3.95 -8.38
C ASP A 11 -13.47 5.17 -7.64
N LEU A 12 -13.64 5.08 -6.32
CA LEU A 12 -14.25 6.14 -5.51
C LEU A 12 -13.29 7.30 -5.21
N TRP A 13 -11.99 7.03 -5.15
CA TRP A 13 -10.94 8.00 -4.81
C TRP A 13 -9.82 7.95 -5.84
N PRO A 14 -10.05 8.50 -7.05
CA PRO A 14 -9.11 8.41 -8.17
C PRO A 14 -7.80 9.18 -7.93
N GLU A 15 -7.78 10.11 -6.98
CA GLU A 15 -6.56 10.84 -6.58
C GLU A 15 -5.74 10.09 -5.52
N SER A 16 -6.25 8.98 -4.99
CA SER A 16 -5.54 8.12 -4.04
C SER A 16 -4.74 7.02 -4.76
N GLU A 17 -3.73 6.48 -4.08
CA GLU A 17 -2.91 5.37 -4.59
C GLU A 17 -3.02 4.16 -3.67
N SER A 18 -3.39 3.00 -4.21
CA SER A 18 -3.41 1.72 -3.50
C SER A 18 -2.12 0.93 -3.71
N ILE A 19 -1.52 0.43 -2.63
CA ILE A 19 -0.34 -0.44 -2.67
C ILE A 19 -0.69 -1.79 -2.04
N LEU A 20 -0.57 -2.87 -2.83
CA LEU A 20 -0.84 -4.23 -2.37
C LEU A 20 0.46 -4.98 -2.07
N PHE A 21 0.56 -5.50 -0.85
CA PHE A 21 1.66 -6.37 -0.45
C PHE A 21 1.29 -7.84 -0.71
N ASP A 22 1.92 -8.44 -1.71
CA ASP A 22 1.71 -9.85 -2.02
C ASP A 22 2.12 -10.75 -0.87
N LYS A 23 1.34 -11.81 -0.64
CA LYS A 23 1.51 -12.78 0.47
C LYS A 23 1.47 -12.18 1.89
N ALA A 24 1.25 -10.88 2.05
CA ALA A 24 1.00 -10.27 3.35
C ALA A 24 -0.46 -10.48 3.80
N ALA A 25 -0.63 -10.64 5.11
CA ALA A 25 -1.92 -10.66 5.80
C ALA A 25 -2.30 -9.23 6.27
N HIS A 26 -2.52 -9.02 7.57
CA HIS A 26 -2.91 -7.72 8.12
C HIS A 26 -1.73 -6.83 8.54
N ALA A 27 -0.54 -7.41 8.76
CA ALA A 27 0.66 -6.69 9.24
C ALA A 27 1.81 -6.80 8.22
N PRO A 28 1.74 -6.11 7.07
CA PRO A 28 2.80 -6.13 6.05
C PRO A 28 4.11 -5.54 6.58
N PHE A 29 4.07 -4.57 7.51
CA PHE A 29 5.28 -3.98 8.11
C PHE A 29 6.09 -4.96 8.97
N VAL A 30 5.47 -6.02 9.51
CA VAL A 30 6.19 -7.09 10.24
C VAL A 30 6.69 -8.17 9.28
N SER A 31 5.83 -8.60 8.35
CA SER A 31 6.10 -9.76 7.49
C SER A 31 6.94 -9.44 6.25
N HIS A 32 6.85 -8.21 5.73
CA HIS A 32 7.53 -7.74 4.53
C HIS A 32 8.11 -6.33 4.75
N PRO A 33 8.99 -6.15 5.77
CA PRO A 33 9.46 -4.83 6.19
C PRO A 33 10.17 -4.06 5.07
N ALA A 34 10.97 -4.75 4.25
CA ALA A 34 11.67 -4.11 3.12
C ALA A 34 10.68 -3.55 2.08
N ALA A 35 9.76 -4.40 1.59
CA ALA A 35 8.74 -3.99 0.65
C ALA A 35 7.85 -2.88 1.22
N PHE A 36 7.54 -2.93 2.52
CA PHE A 36 6.76 -1.89 3.20
C PHE A 36 7.48 -0.54 3.28
N CYS A 37 8.80 -0.55 3.47
CA CYS A 37 9.60 0.68 3.57
C CYS A 37 9.80 1.38 2.22
N GLU A 38 9.87 0.66 1.10
CA GLU A 38 10.06 1.22 -0.24
C GLU A 38 9.07 2.36 -0.59
N PRO A 39 7.74 2.18 -0.48
CA PRO A 39 6.80 3.24 -0.79
C PRO A 39 6.87 4.42 0.19
N LEU A 40 7.26 4.19 1.45
CA LEU A 40 7.45 5.28 2.42
C LEU A 40 8.65 6.16 2.05
N LEU A 41 9.74 5.56 1.58
CA LEU A 41 10.90 6.30 1.10
C LEU A 41 10.56 7.09 -0.17
N ALA A 42 9.84 6.47 -1.12
CA ALA A 42 9.37 7.15 -2.32
C ALA A 42 8.43 8.33 -1.99
N LEU A 43 7.50 8.14 -1.05
CA LEU A 43 6.62 9.20 -0.57
C LEU A 43 7.41 10.33 0.10
N LYS A 44 8.39 10.00 0.94
CA LYS A 44 9.28 11.00 1.55
C LYS A 44 9.99 11.85 0.50
N THR A 45 10.47 11.23 -0.58
CA THR A 45 11.11 11.96 -1.70
C THR A 45 10.13 12.84 -2.47
N ARG A 46 8.84 12.47 -2.57
CA ARG A 46 7.80 13.30 -3.21
C ARG A 46 7.39 14.52 -2.39
N LEU A 47 7.48 14.42 -1.06
CA LEU A 47 7.00 15.44 -0.12
C LEU A 47 8.11 16.37 0.41
N GLY A 48 9.37 15.96 0.33
CA GLY A 48 10.54 16.78 0.70
C GLY A 48 11.01 17.65 -0.45
#